data_AF-A0A328PBP9-F1
#
_entry.id   AF-A0A328PBP9-F1
#
_cell.length_a   1.000
_cell.length_b   1.000
_cell.length_c   1.000
_cell.angle_alpha   90.00
_cell.angle_beta   90.00
_cell.angle_gamma   90.00
#
_symmetry.space_group_name_H-M   'P 1'
#
loop_
_entity.id
_entity.type
_entity.pdbx_description
1 polymer ?
#
loop_
_entity_poly.entity_id
_entity_poly.type
_entity_poly.pdbx_seq_one_letter_code
_entity_poly.pdbx_strand_id
1 'polypeptide(L)' 'MAKIRCTSCRQEIPLVESYVKFECPFCEEIIYRCEKCRTFGHPYKCKCGFEGP' A
#
# COMPACT_ATOMS: atom_id res chain seq x y z
N MET A 1 -3.85 7.84 -17.53
CA MET A 1 -2.75 7.26 -16.74
C MET A 1 -3.35 6.61 -15.51
N ALA A 2 -3.16 5.31 -15.31
CA ALA A 2 -3.65 4.63 -14.11
C ALA A 2 -2.87 5.12 -12.88
N LYS A 3 -3.57 5.72 -11.92
CA LYS A 3 -2.96 6.24 -10.68
C LYS A 3 -3.15 5.20 -9.58
N ILE A 4 -2.06 4.58 -9.14
CA ILE A 4 -2.06 3.66 -8.00
C ILE A 4 -1.73 4.49 -6.76
N ARG A 5 -2.44 4.26 -5.64
CA ARG A 5 -2.25 5.03 -4.41
C ARG A 5 -1.74 4.14 -3.31
N CYS A 6 -0.66 4.56 -2.63
CA CYS A 6 -0.13 3.80 -1.50
C CYS A 6 -1.07 3.87 -0.29
N THR A 7 -1.33 2.72 0.34
CA THR A 7 -2.20 2.62 1.51
C THR A 7 -1.54 3.15 2.79
N SER A 8 -0.20 3.14 2.88
CA SER A 8 0.56 3.69 4.02
C SER A 8 0.64 5.22 3.98
N CYS A 9 1.35 5.78 2.98
CA CYS A 9 1.60 7.23 2.90
C CYS A 9 0.50 8.01 2.17
N ARG A 10 -0.48 7.33 1.56
CA ARG A 10 -1.56 7.96 0.78
C ARG A 10 -1.09 8.78 -0.42
N GLN A 11 0.17 8.65 -0.82
CA GLN A 11 0.73 9.28 -2.03
C GLN A 11 0.41 8.46 -3.29
N GLU A 12 0.38 9.14 -4.43
CA GLU A 12 0.33 8.49 -5.74
C GLU A 12 1.66 7.79 -6.01
N ILE A 13 1.59 6.53 -6.44
CA ILE A 13 2.74 5.73 -6.87
C ILE A 13 2.89 5.93 -8.38
N PRO A 14 4.00 6.51 -8.85
CA PRO A 14 4.31 6.58 -10.26
C PRO A 14 4.39 5.16 -10.85
N LEU A 15 3.86 4.92 -12.06
CA LEU A 15 3.97 3.62 -12.74
C LEU A 15 5.42 3.21 -13.06
N VAL A 16 6.36 4.14 -12.95
CA VAL A 16 7.80 3.92 -13.10
C VAL A 16 8.47 3.43 -11.81
N GLU A 17 7.83 3.58 -10.65
CA GLU A 17 8.35 3.13 -9.36
C GLU A 17 7.89 1.70 -9.04
N SER A 18 8.76 0.94 -8.38
CA SER A 18 8.44 -0.40 -7.89
C SER A 18 7.40 -0.34 -6.77
N TYR A 19 6.31 -1.07 -6.92
CA TYR A 19 5.28 -1.21 -5.89
C TYR A 19 4.88 -2.67 -5.71
N VAL A 20 4.33 -2.98 -4.53
CA VAL A 20 3.71 -4.28 -4.28
C VAL A 20 2.21 -4.11 -4.17
N LYS A 21 1.52 -5.12 -4.67
CA LYS A 21 0.09 -5.33 -4.45
C LYS A 21 -0.10 -6.65 -3.73
N PHE A 22 -0.91 -6.67 -2.70
CA PHE A 22 -1.28 -7.87 -1.96
C PHE A 22 -2.67 -7.70 -1.35
N GLU A 23 -3.30 -8.80 -1.00
CA GLU A 23 -4.64 -8.78 -0.40
C GLU A 23 -4.53 -8.70 1.13
N CYS A 24 -5.43 -7.95 1.74
CA CYS A 24 -5.54 -7.90 3.19
C CYS A 24 -5.92 -9.28 3.75
N PRO A 25 -5.24 -9.81 4.77
CA PRO A 25 -5.54 -11.13 5.33
C PRO A 25 -6.91 -11.22 6.04
N PHE A 26 -7.58 -10.09 6.28
CA PHE A 26 -8.86 -10.04 7.00
C PHE A 26 -10.07 -9.72 6.13
N CYS A 27 -9.89 -8.95 5.06
CA CYS A 27 -11.00 -8.48 4.21
C CYS A 27 -10.71 -8.57 2.72
N GLU A 28 -9.59 -9.19 2.33
CA GLU A 28 -9.19 -9.45 0.94
C GLU A 28 -9.05 -8.20 0.07
N GLU A 29 -9.06 -7.01 0.69
CA GLU A 29 -8.92 -5.76 -0.05
C GLU A 29 -7.49 -5.62 -0.60
N ILE A 30 -7.39 -5.13 -1.84
CA ILE A 30 -6.09 -4.92 -2.48
C ILE A 30 -5.38 -3.72 -1.84
N ILE A 31 -4.23 -4.00 -1.24
CA ILE A 31 -3.34 -3.03 -0.61
C ILE A 31 -2.16 -2.78 -1.55
N TYR A 32 -1.88 -1.51 -1.80
CA TYR A 32 -0.74 -1.08 -2.60
C TYR A 32 0.28 -0.40 -1.71
N ARG A 33 1.53 -0.83 -1.75
CA ARG A 33 2.62 -0.20 -0.99
C ARG A 33 3.76 0.21 -1.90
N CYS A 34 4.14 1.47 -1.81
CA CYS A 34 5.32 1.99 -2.50
C CYS A 34 6.59 1.45 -1.85
N GLU A 35 7.68 1.43 -2.61
CA GLU A 35 8.99 1.02 -2.14
C GLU A 35 9.42 1.77 -0.89
N LYS A 36 9.29 3.10 -0.87
CA LYS A 36 9.65 3.93 0.29
C LYS A 36 8.97 3.45 1.58
N CYS A 37 7.65 3.24 1.57
CA CYS A 37 6.94 2.77 2.76
C CYS A 37 7.38 1.39 3.21
N ARG A 38 7.74 0.51 2.28
CA ARG A 38 8.28 -0.81 2.60
C ARG A 38 9.68 -0.71 3.19
N THR A 39 10.54 0.11 2.61
CA THR A 39 11.93 0.32 3.05
C THR A 39 11.99 0.95 4.44
N PHE A 40 11.11 1.91 4.73
CA PHE A 40 11.03 2.56 6.04
C PHE A 40 10.13 1.83 7.04
N GLY A 41 9.45 0.74 6.65
CA GLY A 41 8.54 -0.01 7.52
C GLY A 41 7.33 0.80 8.00
N HIS A 42 6.81 1.70 7.16
CA HIS A 42 5.66 2.55 7.52
C HIS A 42 4.38 1.72 7.59
N PRO A 43 3.68 1.67 8.74
CA PRO A 43 2.49 0.85 8.85
C PRO A 43 1.44 1.25 7.83
N TYR A 44 0.74 0.26 7.27
CA TYR A 44 -0.43 0.47 6.42
C TYR A 44 -1.70 0.20 7.23
N LYS A 45 -2.75 0.98 6.97
CA LYS A 45 -4.07 0.78 7.55
C LYS A 45 -5.04 0.36 6.47
N CYS A 46 -5.56 -0.86 6.59
CA CYS A 46 -6.62 -1.36 5.72
C CYS A 46 -7.99 -0.77 6.13
N LYS A 47 -8.98 -0.78 5.23
CA LYS A 47 -10.33 -0.27 5.55
C LYS A 47 -11.05 -1.11 6.61
N CYS A 48 -10.71 -2.38 6.76
CA CYS A 48 -11.24 -3.22 7.84
C CYS A 48 -10.71 -2.83 9.24
N GLY A 49 -9.76 -1.89 9.32
CA GLY A 49 -9.15 -1.45 10.58
C GLY A 49 -7.86 -2.19 10.94
N PHE A 50 -7.44 -3.19 10.15
CA PHE A 50 -6.16 -3.86 10.34
C PHE A 50 -4.99 -2.91 10.05
N GLU A 51 -4.04 -2.84 10.99
CA GLU A 51 -2.79 -2.11 10.84
C GLU A 51 -1.63 -3.11 10.78
N GLY A 52 -0.94 -3.15 9.65
CA GLY A 52 0.21 -4.02 9.41
C GLY A 52 1.48 -3.20 9.12
N PRO A 53 2.68 -3.76 9.31
CA PRO A 53 3.95 -3.10 9.01
C PRO A 53 4.16 -2.92 7.50
#